data_AF-A0A3M1N8X0-F1
#
_entry.id   AF-A0A3M1N8X0-F1
#
_cell.length_a   1.000
_cell.length_b   1.000
_cell.length_c   1.000
_cell.angle_alpha   90.00
_cell.angle_beta   90.00
_cell.angle_gamma   90.00
#
_symmetry.space_group_name_H-M   'P 1'
#
loop_
_entity.id
_entity.type
_entity.pdbx_description
1 polymer ?
#
loop_
_entity_poly.entity_id
_entity_poly.type
_entity_poly.pdbx_seq_one_letter_code
_entity_poly.pdbx_strand_id
1 'polypeptide(L)'
;DAIPYNAALLLKKGVPVCINSDDAEMGRRLNHEAAKVLRYGGAELGLDSLEAWRTVTVYPAQALGIAHRTGYVKEGYDADLVLWDRPTPLSVYSRPLLTFVDGRRLYDASREEARSAEALAEKQRLLEKAWKAAQEEAKGPPLLLRRAVLWDCEDLPSQSAPAR
;
A
#
# COMPACT_ATOMS: atom_id res chain seq x y z
N ASP A 1 10.64 -14.59 0.75
CA ASP A 1 12.09 -14.56 0.52
C ASP A 1 12.63 -13.29 1.18
N ALA A 2 13.12 -13.38 2.42
CA ALA A 2 13.74 -12.28 3.18
C ALA A 2 14.20 -12.77 4.56
N ILE A 3 15.29 -12.19 5.09
CA ILE A 3 15.70 -12.32 6.49
C ILE A 3 14.88 -11.33 7.33
N PRO A 4 13.95 -11.76 8.20
CA PRO A 4 13.05 -10.86 8.91
C PRO A 4 13.75 -9.88 9.86
N TYR A 5 14.97 -10.23 10.29
CA TYR A 5 15.83 -9.40 11.13
C TYR A 5 16.53 -8.26 10.39
N ASN A 6 16.57 -8.27 9.06
CA ASN A 6 17.44 -7.36 8.29
C ASN A 6 17.18 -5.88 8.62
N ALA A 7 15.91 -5.46 8.54
CA ALA A 7 15.53 -4.10 8.89
C ALA A 7 15.93 -3.72 10.32
N ALA A 8 15.71 -4.62 11.28
CA ALA A 8 16.05 -4.38 12.67
C ALA A 8 17.56 -4.27 12.92
N LEU A 9 18.38 -5.09 12.25
CA LEU A 9 19.84 -5.03 12.35
C LEU A 9 20.39 -3.71 11.80
N LEU A 10 19.87 -3.26 10.66
CA LEU A 10 20.26 -1.98 10.06
C LEU A 10 19.88 -0.79 10.94
N LEU A 11 18.64 -0.77 11.45
CA LEU A 11 18.20 0.25 12.40
C LEU A 11 19.06 0.27 13.67
N LYS A 12 19.44 -0.89 14.20
CA LYS A 12 20.35 -1.00 15.35
C LYS A 12 21.73 -0.40 15.07
N LYS A 13 22.18 -0.40 13.82
CA LYS A 13 23.43 0.22 13.38
C LYS A 13 23.28 1.70 13.03
N GLY A 14 22.09 2.28 13.22
CA GLY A 14 21.80 3.68 12.92
C GLY A 14 21.57 3.96 11.44
N VAL A 15 21.31 2.93 10.64
CA VAL A 15 20.96 3.08 9.22
C VAL A 15 19.44 3.22 9.12
N PRO A 16 18.91 4.34 8.60
CA PRO A 16 17.48 4.49 8.34
C PRO A 16 16.99 3.46 7.31
N VAL A 17 15.89 2.79 7.61
CA VAL A 17 15.30 1.76 6.74
C VAL A 17 13.90 2.17 6.31
N CYS A 18 13.61 2.03 5.02
CA CYS A 18 12.27 2.19 4.47
C CYS A 18 11.66 0.80 4.23
N ILE A 19 10.42 0.61 4.62
CA ILE A 19 9.64 -0.59 4.29
C ILE A 19 8.60 -0.20 3.23
N ASN A 20 8.60 -0.95 2.13
CA ASN A 20 7.61 -0.86 1.06
C ASN A 20 6.87 -2.20 0.92
N SER A 21 5.73 -2.19 0.25
CA SER A 21 4.92 -3.40 0.09
C SER A 21 5.27 -4.23 -1.13
N ASP A 22 5.75 -3.59 -2.21
CA ASP A 22 6.05 -4.15 -3.55
C ASP A 22 4.98 -5.07 -4.19
N ASP A 23 3.85 -5.22 -3.51
CA ASP A 23 2.76 -6.13 -3.82
C ASP A 23 1.43 -5.40 -3.57
N ALA A 24 0.50 -5.52 -4.52
CA ALA A 24 -0.79 -4.83 -4.50
C ALA A 24 -1.71 -5.27 -3.35
N GLU A 25 -1.58 -6.52 -2.88
CA GLU A 25 -2.28 -7.03 -1.70
C GLU A 25 -1.63 -6.50 -0.41
N MET A 26 -0.30 -6.54 -0.34
CA MET A 26 0.45 -6.14 0.86
C MET A 26 0.47 -4.62 1.08
N GLY A 27 0.26 -3.81 0.04
CA GLY A 27 0.19 -2.34 0.12
C GLY A 27 -0.83 -1.82 1.13
N ARG A 28 -1.86 -2.61 1.44
CA ARG A 28 -2.90 -2.27 2.41
C ARG A 28 -2.52 -2.58 3.86
N ARG A 29 -1.38 -3.23 4.10
CA ARG A 29 -0.96 -3.77 5.41
C ARG A 29 0.46 -3.37 5.80
N LEU A 30 0.94 -2.23 5.30
CA LEU A 30 2.31 -1.76 5.55
C LEU A 30 2.61 -1.56 7.05
N ASN A 31 1.58 -1.28 7.86
CA ASN A 31 1.68 -1.23 9.31
C ASN A 31 2.07 -2.59 9.94
N HIS A 32 1.67 -3.71 9.34
CA HIS A 32 2.10 -5.04 9.78
C HIS A 32 3.54 -5.33 9.38
N GLU A 33 3.97 -4.86 8.21
CA GLU A 33 5.37 -4.98 7.78
C GLU A 33 6.29 -4.20 8.72
N ALA A 34 5.92 -2.98 9.13
CA ALA A 34 6.61 -2.24 10.18
C ALA A 34 6.62 -2.98 11.53
N ALA A 35 5.51 -3.65 11.90
CA ALA A 35 5.44 -4.40 13.15
C ALA A 35 6.43 -5.57 13.22
N LYS A 36 6.91 -6.10 12.08
CA LYS A 36 7.96 -7.12 12.06
C LYS A 36 9.26 -6.62 12.69
N VAL A 37 9.58 -5.33 12.56
CA VAL A 37 10.75 -4.73 13.22
C VAL A 37 10.70 -4.94 14.74
N LEU A 38 9.53 -4.74 15.35
CA LEU A 38 9.33 -5.01 16.77
C LEU A 38 9.40 -6.50 17.10
N ARG A 39 8.76 -7.34 16.28
CA ARG A 39 8.69 -8.78 16.50
C ARG A 39 10.08 -9.42 16.57
N TYR A 40 10.99 -9.00 15.70
CA TYR A 40 12.33 -9.58 15.57
C TYR A 40 13.41 -8.77 16.29
N GLY A 41 13.31 -7.43 16.31
CA GLY A 41 14.33 -6.55 16.88
C GLY A 41 13.98 -5.90 18.20
N GLY A 42 12.72 -5.98 18.66
CA GLY A 42 12.25 -5.19 19.80
C GLY A 42 12.99 -5.53 21.10
N ALA A 43 12.88 -6.79 21.54
CA ALA A 43 13.50 -7.25 22.78
C ALA A 43 15.02 -7.43 22.66
N GLU A 44 15.49 -8.03 21.56
CA GLU A 44 16.91 -8.43 21.40
C GLU A 44 17.81 -7.26 21.00
N LEU A 45 17.32 -6.35 20.17
CA LEU A 45 18.10 -5.21 19.66
C LEU A 45 17.72 -3.89 20.35
N GLY A 46 16.69 -3.89 21.20
CA GLY A 46 16.23 -2.71 21.94
C GLY A 46 15.57 -1.67 21.04
N LEU A 47 14.86 -2.11 20.00
CA LEU A 47 14.07 -1.23 19.14
C LEU A 47 12.69 -0.99 19.74
N ASP A 48 12.25 0.26 19.73
CA ASP A 48 10.93 0.65 20.22
C ASP A 48 9.90 0.77 19.07
N SER A 49 8.64 0.99 19.46
CA SER A 49 7.54 1.09 18.50
C SER A 49 7.62 2.35 17.64
N LEU A 50 8.23 3.41 18.14
CA LEU A 50 8.41 4.64 17.40
C LEU A 50 9.40 4.41 16.25
N GLU A 51 10.53 3.76 16.53
CA GLU A 51 11.55 3.43 15.54
C GLU A 51 11.01 2.50 14.46
N ALA A 52 10.21 1.50 14.85
CA ALA A 52 9.49 0.67 13.88
C ALA A 52 8.52 1.48 13.02
N TRP A 53 7.75 2.41 13.61
CA TRP A 53 6.78 3.23 12.87
C TRP A 53 7.44 4.23 11.91
N ARG A 54 8.65 4.71 12.22
CA ARG A 54 9.43 5.60 11.34
C ARG A 54 9.73 4.97 9.98
N THR A 55 9.86 3.65 9.91
CA THR A 55 10.17 2.91 8.67
C THR A 55 9.12 3.03 7.57
N VAL A 56 7.90 3.42 7.93
CA VAL A 56 6.76 3.57 7.01
C VAL A 56 6.18 4.99 7.01
N THR A 57 6.84 5.93 7.70
CA THR A 57 6.40 7.33 7.79
C THR A 57 7.54 8.28 7.44
N VAL A 58 8.35 8.66 8.42
CA VAL A 58 9.40 9.67 8.23
C VAL A 58 10.56 9.19 7.35
N TYR A 59 11.03 7.94 7.50
CA TYR A 59 12.19 7.49 6.73
C TYR A 59 11.90 7.44 5.23
N PRO A 60 10.74 6.94 4.76
CA PRO A 60 10.33 7.11 3.37
C PRO A 60 10.26 8.58 2.94
N ALA A 61 9.68 9.47 3.76
CA ALA A 61 9.60 10.88 3.44
C ALA A 61 10.98 11.55 3.31
N GLN A 62 11.95 11.15 4.14
CA GLN A 62 13.33 11.62 4.07
C GLN A 62 14.04 11.08 2.81
N ALA A 63 13.90 9.78 2.54
CA ALA A 63 14.49 9.14 1.36
C ALA A 63 13.97 9.75 0.04
N LEU A 64 12.70 10.16 0.02
CA LEU A 64 12.07 10.85 -1.11
C LEU A 64 12.30 12.37 -1.16
N GLY A 65 12.99 12.95 -0.16
CA GLY A 65 13.25 14.39 -0.10
C GLY A 65 12.04 15.27 0.24
N ILE A 66 10.94 14.68 0.74
CA ILE A 66 9.66 15.36 1.05
C ILE A 66 9.37 15.46 2.56
N ALA A 67 10.35 15.16 3.42
CA ALA A 67 10.20 15.26 4.89
C ALA A 67 9.94 16.68 5.43
N HIS A 68 10.05 17.70 4.59
CA HIS A 68 9.65 19.07 4.90
C HIS A 68 8.13 19.29 4.74
N ARG A 69 7.42 18.33 4.14
CA ARG A 69 5.98 18.36 3.89
C ARG A 69 5.21 17.27 4.63
N THR A 70 5.73 16.04 4.70
CA THR A 70 4.99 14.89 5.25
C THR A 70 5.89 13.99 6.11
N GLY A 71 5.29 12.94 6.69
CA GLY A 71 5.97 11.97 7.56
C GLY A 71 6.00 12.33 9.05
N TYR A 72 5.50 13.52 9.42
CA TYR A 72 5.36 13.98 10.79
C TYR A 72 4.01 14.67 11.02
N VAL A 73 3.52 14.61 12.26
CA VAL A 73 2.36 15.42 12.70
C VAL A 73 2.89 16.71 13.32
N LYS A 74 2.95 17.78 12.51
CA LYS A 74 3.48 19.09 12.91
C LYS A 74 2.77 20.21 12.15
N GLU A 75 2.67 21.39 12.74
CA GLU A 75 2.15 22.57 12.04
C GLU A 75 2.98 22.89 10.78
N GLY A 76 2.29 23.26 9.70
CA GLY A 76 2.90 23.54 8.39
C GLY A 76 3.17 22.31 7.52
N TYR A 77 2.80 21.10 7.97
CA TYR A 77 2.91 19.86 7.20
C TYR A 77 1.59 19.49 6.53
N ASP A 78 1.66 18.71 5.46
CA ASP A 78 0.52 18.13 4.76
C ASP A 78 -0.27 17.24 5.74
N ALA A 79 -1.59 17.41 5.75
CA ALA A 79 -2.49 16.73 6.68
C ALA A 79 -2.83 15.30 6.21
N ASP A 80 -1.79 14.48 6.06
CA ASP A 80 -1.84 13.06 5.73
C ASP A 80 -1.87 12.24 7.03
N LEU A 81 -3.07 11.86 7.47
CA LEU A 81 -3.30 11.32 8.81
C LEU A 81 -4.16 10.07 8.77
N VAL A 82 -3.83 9.09 9.61
CA VAL A 82 -4.68 7.92 9.86
C VAL A 82 -5.01 7.88 11.35
N LEU A 83 -6.30 7.88 11.67
CA LEU A 83 -6.78 7.64 13.01
C LEU A 83 -7.05 6.15 13.18
N TRP A 84 -6.55 5.55 14.25
CA TRP A 84 -6.67 4.12 14.54
C TRP A 84 -7.60 3.88 15.74
N ASP A 85 -8.24 2.71 15.77
CA ASP A 85 -9.12 2.27 16.87
C ASP A 85 -8.35 1.80 18.12
N ARG A 86 -7.05 1.53 17.98
CA ARG A 86 -6.15 1.11 19.05
C ARG A 86 -5.05 2.16 19.31
N PRO A 87 -4.42 2.14 20.49
CA PRO A 87 -3.32 3.06 20.82
C PRO A 87 -2.08 2.95 19.92
N THR A 88 -1.92 1.84 19.20
CA THR A 88 -0.79 1.62 18.28
C THR A 88 -1.26 1.08 16.93
N PRO A 89 -0.74 1.57 15.80
CA PRO A 89 -1.02 1.01 14.48
C PRO A 89 -0.27 -0.29 14.19
N LEU A 90 0.73 -0.65 15.01
CA LEU A 90 1.62 -1.81 14.81
C LEU A 90 1.03 -3.14 15.28
N SER A 91 -0.29 -3.22 15.48
CA SER A 91 -0.97 -4.47 15.83
C SER A 91 -1.81 -4.96 14.64
N VAL A 92 -1.85 -6.29 14.48
CA VAL A 92 -2.73 -6.94 13.50
C VAL A 92 -4.21 -6.74 13.77
N TYR A 93 -4.55 -6.32 14.99
CA TYR A 93 -5.93 -6.01 15.40
C TYR A 93 -6.29 -4.53 15.21
N SER A 94 -5.32 -3.67 14.89
CA SER A 94 -5.55 -2.24 14.69
C SER A 94 -6.20 -2.00 13.35
N ARG A 95 -7.27 -1.22 13.36
CA ARG A 95 -8.04 -0.85 12.17
C ARG A 95 -8.07 0.67 12.01
N PRO A 96 -7.94 1.18 10.78
CA PRO A 96 -8.13 2.60 10.54
C PRO A 96 -9.60 2.95 10.78
N LEU A 97 -9.84 4.02 11.53
CA LEU A 97 -11.16 4.64 11.71
C LEU A 97 -11.39 5.70 10.64
N LEU A 98 -10.42 6.60 10.47
CA LEU A 98 -10.46 7.70 9.52
C LEU A 98 -9.11 7.81 8.79
N THR A 99 -9.14 8.19 7.52
CA THR A 99 -7.93 8.52 6.75
C THR A 99 -8.13 9.86 6.05
N PHE A 100 -7.14 10.73 6.21
CA PHE A 100 -7.03 12.04 5.59
C PHE A 100 -5.82 12.06 4.67
N VAL A 101 -5.99 12.66 3.49
CA VAL A 101 -4.92 12.92 2.53
C VAL A 101 -5.10 14.36 2.07
N ASP A 102 -4.03 15.15 2.11
CA ASP A 102 -4.08 16.60 1.84
C ASP A 102 -5.20 17.32 2.64
N GLY A 103 -5.43 16.89 3.89
CA GLY A 103 -6.49 17.44 4.76
C GLY A 103 -7.92 17.03 4.38
N ARG A 104 -8.11 16.26 3.32
CA ARG A 104 -9.43 15.75 2.91
C ARG A 104 -9.64 14.35 3.46
N ARG A 105 -10.78 14.14 4.12
CA ARG A 105 -11.16 12.81 4.61
C ARG A 105 -11.53 11.88 3.44
N LEU A 106 -10.70 10.87 3.18
CA LEU A 106 -10.91 9.88 2.12
C LEU A 106 -11.49 8.56 2.65
N TYR A 107 -11.26 8.25 3.92
CA TYR A 107 -11.78 7.04 4.56
C TYR A 107 -12.54 7.39 5.85
N ASP A 108 -13.65 6.68 6.07
CA ASP A 108 -14.46 6.74 7.27
C ASP A 108 -15.11 5.37 7.49
N ALA A 109 -14.70 4.68 8.55
CA ALA A 109 -15.18 3.34 8.88
C ALA A 109 -16.71 3.30 9.10
N SER A 110 -17.33 4.40 9.53
CA SER A 110 -18.80 4.47 9.69
C SER A 110 -19.56 4.40 8.37
N ARG A 111 -18.88 4.64 7.24
CA ARG A 111 -19.47 4.63 5.88
C ARG A 111 -19.07 3.42 5.05
N GLU A 112 -18.39 2.44 5.66
CA GLU A 112 -17.86 1.27 4.96
C GLU A 112 -18.97 0.46 4.26
N GLU A 113 -20.10 0.25 4.94
CA GLU A 113 -21.23 -0.52 4.41
C GLU A 113 -21.81 0.13 3.14
N ALA A 114 -22.08 1.44 3.20
CA ALA A 114 -22.59 2.19 2.06
C ALA A 114 -21.60 2.16 0.88
N ARG A 115 -20.31 2.41 1.15
CA ARG A 115 -19.25 2.35 0.13
C ARG A 115 -19.14 0.96 -0.51
N SER A 116 -19.24 -0.09 0.30
CA SER A 116 -19.17 -1.48 -0.17
C SER A 116 -20.37 -1.84 -1.05
N ALA A 117 -21.57 -1.39 -0.67
CA ALA A 117 -22.79 -1.58 -1.46
C ALA A 117 -22.70 -0.85 -2.81
N GLU A 118 -22.25 0.40 -2.82
CA GLU A 118 -22.02 1.19 -4.05
C GLU A 118 -20.99 0.52 -4.97
N ALA A 119 -19.85 0.08 -4.41
CA ALA A 119 -18.80 -0.60 -5.16
C ALA A 119 -19.27 -1.93 -5.76
N LEU A 120 -20.10 -2.69 -5.03
CA LEU A 120 -20.67 -3.95 -5.51
C LEU A 120 -21.66 -3.71 -6.65
N ALA A 121 -22.55 -2.71 -6.51
CA ALA A 121 -23.50 -2.33 -7.55
C ALA A 121 -22.78 -1.88 -8.83
N GLU A 122 -21.72 -1.07 -8.68
CA GLU A 122 -20.91 -0.63 -9.82
C GLU A 122 -20.17 -1.80 -10.47
N LYS A 123 -19.60 -2.71 -9.67
CA LYS A 123 -18.97 -3.94 -10.18
C LYS A 123 -19.96 -4.78 -10.99
N GLN A 124 -21.19 -4.97 -10.50
CA GLN A 124 -22.23 -5.69 -11.23
C GLN A 124 -22.57 -5.01 -12.56
N ARG A 125 -22.76 -3.69 -12.56
CA ARG A 125 -23.00 -2.90 -13.76
C ARG A 125 -21.89 -3.05 -14.80
N LEU A 126 -20.62 -3.02 -14.37
CA LEU A 126 -19.47 -3.19 -15.25
C LEU A 126 -19.38 -4.62 -15.79
N LEU A 127 -19.65 -5.64 -14.97
CA LEU A 127 -19.68 -7.03 -15.40
C LEU A 127 -20.77 -7.28 -16.45
N GLU A 128 -21.97 -6.73 -16.27
CA GLU A 128 -23.04 -6.83 -17.26
C GLU A 128 -22.66 -6.18 -18.59
N LYS A 129 -22.03 -5.00 -18.54
CA LYS A 129 -21.52 -4.33 -19.76
C LYS A 129 -20.43 -5.15 -20.43
N ALA A 130 -19.47 -5.66 -19.66
CA ALA A 130 -18.38 -6.49 -20.17
C ALA A 130 -18.91 -7.79 -20.79
N TRP A 131 -19.91 -8.41 -20.17
CA TRP A 131 -20.57 -9.60 -20.70
C TRP A 131 -21.27 -9.33 -22.04
N LYS A 132 -22.03 -8.23 -22.14
CA LYS A 132 -22.69 -7.84 -23.40
C LYS A 132 -21.67 -7.53 -24.50
N ALA A 133 -20.60 -6.80 -24.19
CA ALA A 133 -19.52 -6.51 -25.13
C ALA A 133 -18.86 -7.81 -25.62
N ALA A 134 -18.56 -8.75 -24.72
CA ALA A 134 -17.99 -10.05 -25.08
C ALA A 134 -18.93 -10.87 -25.99
N GLN A 135 -20.25 -10.82 -25.76
CA GLN A 135 -21.23 -11.48 -26.63
C GLN A 135 -21.33 -10.86 -28.03
N GLU A 136 -21.16 -9.54 -28.15
CA GLU A 136 -21.11 -8.85 -29.45
C GLU A 136 -19.78 -9.13 -30.18
N GLU A 137 -18.67 -9.14 -29.46
CA GLU A 137 -17.33 -9.47 -30.00
C GLU A 137 -17.27 -10.91 -30.50
N ALA A 138 -17.88 -11.86 -29.79
CA ALA A 138 -17.99 -13.26 -30.21
C ALA A 138 -18.83 -13.47 -31.48
N LYS A 139 -19.67 -12.50 -31.85
CA LYS A 139 -20.44 -12.50 -33.11
C LYS A 139 -19.68 -11.86 -34.27
N GLY A 140 -18.62 -11.10 -34.00
CA GLY A 140 -17.74 -10.52 -35.00
C GLY A 140 -16.59 -11.45 -35.41
N PRO A 141 -15.83 -11.13 -36.47
CA PRO A 141 -14.54 -11.79 -36.70
C PRO A 141 -13.64 -11.56 -35.48
N PRO A 142 -12.81 -12.55 -35.06
CA PRO A 142 -12.06 -12.45 -33.82
C PRO A 142 -11.14 -11.23 -33.86
N LEU A 143 -11.31 -10.32 -32.89
CA LEU A 143 -10.38 -9.22 -32.69
C LEU A 143 -9.10 -9.79 -32.08
N LEU A 144 -7.94 -9.42 -32.64
CA LEU A 144 -6.63 -9.75 -32.09
C LEU A 144 -6.40 -8.97 -30.78
N LEU A 145 -6.99 -9.44 -29.68
CA LEU A 145 -6.75 -8.92 -28.35
C LEU A 145 -5.29 -9.17 -27.97
N ARG A 146 -4.48 -8.10 -27.89
CA ARG A 146 -3.18 -8.16 -27.22
C ARG A 146 -3.44 -8.45 -25.74
N ARG A 147 -2.88 -9.55 -25.24
CA ARG A 147 -2.86 -9.90 -23.81
C ARG A 147 -2.44 -8.66 -23.01
N ALA A 148 -3.24 -8.28 -22.02
CA ALA A 148 -2.81 -7.32 -21.01
C ALA A 148 -1.66 -7.96 -20.22
N VAL A 149 -0.46 -7.41 -20.38
CA VAL A 149 0.72 -7.80 -19.62
C VAL A 149 0.71 -6.97 -18.35
N LEU A 150 0.75 -7.63 -17.19
CA LEU A 150 1.03 -6.98 -15.92
C LEU A 150 2.54 -6.74 -15.90
N TRP A 151 2.94 -5.47 -15.84
CA TRP A 151 4.35 -5.09 -15.81
C TRP A 151 4.85 -5.07 -14.37
N ASP A 152 5.89 -5.84 -14.09
CA ASP A 152 6.65 -5.83 -12.85
C ASP A 152 7.89 -4.93 -12.98
N CYS A 153 8.44 -4.48 -11.85
CA CYS A 153 9.65 -3.65 -11.82
C CYS A 153 10.88 -4.38 -12.40
N GLU A 154 10.87 -5.71 -12.41
CA GLU A 154 11.91 -6.55 -13.02
C GLU A 154 11.69 -6.81 -14.52
N ASP A 155 10.54 -6.42 -15.09
CA ASP A 155 10.26 -6.58 -16.51
C ASP A 155 11.10 -5.59 -17.32
N LEU A 156 12.28 -6.04 -17.73
CA LEU A 156 13.02 -5.39 -18.81
C LEU A 156 12.19 -5.51 -20.09
N PRO A 157 12.19 -4.48 -20.97
CA PRO A 157 11.60 -4.60 -22.30
C PRO A 157 12.42 -5.60 -23.12
N SER A 158 12.18 -6.89 -22.89
CA SER A 158 12.78 -7.96 -23.66
C SER A 158 12.11 -7.97 -25.02
N GLN A 159 12.97 -7.94 -26.03
CA GLN A 159 12.64 -7.84 -27.43
C GLN A 159 11.73 -8.99 -27.86
N SER A 160 10.44 -8.73 -27.99
CA SER A 160 9.58 -9.52 -28.87
C SER A 160 8.53 -8.60 -29.47
N ALA A 161 8.99 -7.73 -30.38
CA ALA A 161 8.11 -7.25 -31.42
C ALA A 161 7.61 -8.48 -32.19
N PRO A 162 6.29 -8.73 -32.28
CA PRO A 162 5.81 -9.79 -33.15
C PRO A 162 6.17 -9.40 -34.59
N ALA A 163 6.88 -10.30 -35.28
CA ALA A 163 7.11 -10.19 -36.71
C ALA A 163 5.76 -10.00 -37.42
N ARG A 164 5.74 -9.08 -38.38
CA ARG A 164 4.58 -8.75 -39.23
C ARG A 164 4.11 -9.95 -40.03
#